data_AF-A0A816HWY6-F1
#
_entry.id   AF-A0A816HWY6-F1
#
_cell.length_a   1.000
_cell.length_b   1.000
_cell.length_c   1.000
_cell.angle_alpha   90.00
_cell.angle_beta   90.00
_cell.angle_gamma   90.00
#
_symmetry.space_group_name_H-M   'P 1'
#
loop_
_entity.id
_entity.type
_entity.pdbx_description
1 polymer ?
#
loop_
_entity_poly.entity_id
_entity_poly.type
_entity_poly.pdbx_seq_one_letter_code
_entity_poly.pdbx_strand_id
1 'polypeptide(L)'
;MAAITDLATPSAFARSPSLVWESYHYRRELMRTKEPNKAHLALAEAEKRNLFTTRCTSCGFIEENNDSPICEALRNRGLPNENGPEIAVKDLPSCRQCQSLVRPYVVWFEESVWPDVLKKIDEEITQCDLFLVVGTSAIIYPAAAYAMIVARRGIPVAE
;
A
#
# COMPACT_ATOMS: atom_id res chain seq x y z
N MET A 1 -30.51 8.48 8.78
CA MET A 1 -29.63 8.57 7.60
C MET A 1 -29.42 7.15 7.09
N ALA A 2 -29.68 6.87 5.81
CA ALA A 2 -29.37 5.56 5.24
C ALA A 2 -27.84 5.37 5.22
N ALA A 3 -27.34 4.18 5.56
CA ALA A 3 -25.91 3.92 5.52
C ALA A 3 -25.40 3.93 4.07
N ILE A 4 -24.14 4.29 3.85
CA ILE A 4 -23.56 4.28 2.50
C ILE A 4 -23.59 2.88 1.89
N THR A 5 -23.40 1.85 2.70
CA THR A 5 -23.52 0.44 2.31
C THR A 5 -24.90 0.10 1.76
N ASP A 6 -25.94 0.83 2.17
CA ASP A 6 -27.32 0.62 1.72
C ASP A 6 -27.65 1.39 0.44
N LEU A 7 -26.84 2.39 0.07
CA LEU A 7 -27.04 3.29 -1.07
C LEU A 7 -26.07 3.03 -2.24
N ALA A 8 -24.84 2.57 -1.96
CA ALA A 8 -23.84 2.23 -2.98
C ALA A 8 -24.00 0.79 -3.49
N THR A 9 -25.22 0.39 -3.87
CA THR A 9 -25.48 -0.92 -4.45
C THR A 9 -26.29 -0.82 -5.75
N PRO A 10 -26.12 -1.75 -6.70
CA PRO A 10 -26.95 -1.80 -7.91
C PRO A 10 -28.46 -1.88 -7.59
N SER A 11 -28.82 -2.66 -6.57
CA SER A 11 -30.22 -2.80 -6.13
C SER A 11 -30.80 -1.50 -5.57
N ALA A 12 -30.02 -0.73 -4.81
CA ALA A 12 -30.45 0.59 -4.34
C ALA A 12 -30.61 1.58 -5.48
N PHE A 13 -29.71 1.55 -6.47
CA PHE A 13 -29.81 2.37 -7.68
C PHE A 13 -31.05 2.01 -8.50
N ALA A 14 -31.32 0.72 -8.73
CA ALA A 14 -32.52 0.27 -9.43
C ALA A 14 -33.81 0.67 -8.70
N ARG A 15 -33.80 0.66 -7.35
CA ARG A 15 -34.94 1.04 -6.51
C ARG A 15 -35.18 2.55 -6.49
N SER A 16 -34.13 3.37 -6.39
CA SER A 16 -34.24 4.83 -6.38
C SER A 16 -32.93 5.48 -6.85
N PRO A 17 -32.78 5.74 -8.16
CA PRO A 17 -31.59 6.40 -8.70
C PRO A 17 -31.37 7.80 -8.12
N SER A 18 -32.47 8.54 -7.84
CA SER A 18 -32.40 9.92 -7.30
C SER A 18 -31.70 9.96 -5.95
N LEU A 19 -32.10 9.09 -5.02
CA LEU A 19 -31.53 9.08 -3.68
C LEU A 19 -30.04 8.68 -3.68
N VAL A 20 -29.66 7.76 -4.57
CA VAL A 20 -28.26 7.41 -4.78
C VAL A 20 -27.50 8.63 -5.32
N TRP A 21 -28.02 9.29 -6.37
CA TRP A 21 -27.38 10.47 -6.93
C TRP A 21 -27.29 11.66 -5.97
N GLU A 22 -28.31 11.89 -5.13
CA GLU A 22 -28.26 12.90 -4.07
C GLU A 22 -27.15 12.60 -3.07
N SER A 23 -27.00 11.33 -2.67
CA SER A 23 -25.92 10.89 -1.78
C SER A 23 -24.53 11.11 -2.40
N TYR A 24 -24.35 10.81 -3.68
CA TYR A 24 -23.09 11.05 -4.39
C TYR A 24 -22.85 12.55 -4.65
N HIS A 25 -23.87 13.31 -5.03
CA HIS A 25 -23.76 14.75 -5.28
C HIS A 25 -23.35 15.50 -4.00
N TYR A 26 -23.97 15.18 -2.87
CA TYR A 26 -23.58 15.70 -1.56
C TYR A 26 -22.10 15.45 -1.24
N ARG A 27 -21.61 14.22 -1.46
CA ARG A 27 -20.18 13.89 -1.25
C ARG A 27 -19.27 14.65 -2.20
N ARG A 28 -19.67 14.84 -3.46
CA ARG A 28 -18.89 15.62 -4.43
C ARG A 28 -18.78 17.08 -4.00
N GLU A 29 -19.87 17.70 -3.54
CA GLU A 29 -19.82 19.06 -3.01
C GLU A 29 -18.94 19.17 -1.77
N LEU A 30 -19.03 18.20 -0.85
CA LEU A 30 -18.14 18.15 0.31
C LEU A 30 -16.67 18.04 -0.10
N MET A 31 -16.33 17.06 -0.96
CA MET A 31 -14.95 16.82 -1.39
C MET A 31 -14.35 18.06 -2.08
N ARG A 32 -15.14 18.79 -2.86
CA ARG A 32 -14.69 20.01 -3.56
C ARG A 32 -14.22 21.11 -2.59
N THR A 33 -14.62 21.06 -1.33
CA THR A 33 -14.23 22.03 -0.29
C THR A 33 -13.06 21.57 0.57
N LYS A 34 -12.49 20.40 0.30
CA LYS A 34 -11.40 19.82 1.12
C LYS A 34 -10.11 19.79 0.33
N GLU A 35 -9.03 20.11 1.01
CA GLU A 35 -7.67 19.95 0.53
C GLU A 35 -6.99 18.78 1.24
N PRO A 36 -6.05 18.06 0.59
CA PRO A 36 -5.23 17.05 1.24
C PRO A 36 -4.50 17.66 2.44
N ASN A 37 -4.73 17.11 3.62
CA ASN A 37 -3.98 17.51 4.80
C ASN A 37 -2.60 16.82 4.84
N LYS A 38 -1.78 17.17 5.84
CA LYS A 38 -0.43 16.63 6.01
C LYS A 38 -0.39 15.09 6.08
N ALA A 39 -1.42 14.42 6.59
CA ALA A 39 -1.47 12.95 6.62
C ALA A 39 -1.62 12.37 5.21
N HIS A 40 -2.49 12.95 4.37
CA HIS A 40 -2.61 12.56 2.96
C HIS A 40 -1.29 12.75 2.21
N LEU A 41 -0.60 13.87 2.47
CA LEU A 41 0.70 14.15 1.85
C LEU A 41 1.80 13.19 2.33
N ALA A 42 1.81 12.84 3.62
CA ALA A 42 2.76 11.87 4.17
C ALA A 42 2.54 10.47 3.62
N LEU A 43 1.28 10.03 3.49
CA LEU A 43 0.93 8.76 2.84
C LEU A 43 1.36 8.75 1.36
N ALA A 44 1.07 9.84 0.63
CA ALA A 44 1.48 9.98 -0.76
C ALA A 44 3.01 9.98 -0.93
N GLU A 45 3.75 10.55 0.01
CA GLU A 45 5.22 10.56 -0.02
C GLU A 45 5.81 9.18 0.33
N ALA A 46 5.19 8.43 1.23
CA ALA A 46 5.58 7.05 1.55
C ALA A 46 5.33 6.11 0.36
N GLU A 47 4.22 6.29 -0.36
CA GLU A 47 3.87 5.48 -1.54
C GLU A 47 4.91 5.65 -2.67
N LYS A 48 5.44 6.86 -2.87
CA LYS A 48 6.43 7.14 -3.93
C LYS A 48 7.72 6.32 -3.83
N ARG A 49 8.06 5.75 -2.67
CA ARG A 49 9.40 5.20 -2.40
C ARG A 49 9.53 3.68 -2.55
N ASN A 50 8.43 2.95 -2.77
CA ASN A 50 8.43 1.50 -2.54
C ASN A 50 8.71 0.65 -3.79
N LEU A 51 8.36 1.12 -5.00
CA LEU A 51 8.52 0.33 -6.22
C LEU A 51 9.83 0.56 -6.99
N PHE A 52 10.53 1.66 -6.70
CA PHE A 52 11.83 1.98 -7.32
C PHE A 52 13.02 1.44 -6.52
N THR A 53 12.79 0.95 -5.30
CA THR A 53 13.87 0.38 -4.49
C THR A 53 13.99 -1.12 -4.75
N THR A 54 15.21 -1.61 -4.96
CA THR A 54 15.50 -3.04 -5.16
C THR A 54 16.47 -3.57 -4.12
N ARG A 55 16.39 -4.88 -3.85
CA ARG A 55 17.30 -5.62 -2.98
C ARG A 55 17.84 -6.84 -3.70
N CYS A 56 19.15 -7.07 -3.59
CA CYS A 56 19.80 -8.28 -4.07
C CYS A 56 19.36 -9.51 -3.27
N THR A 57 19.04 -10.60 -3.98
CA THR A 57 18.64 -11.87 -3.36
C THR A 57 19.80 -12.66 -2.73
N SER A 58 21.05 -12.29 -3.03
CA SER A 58 22.25 -12.96 -2.51
C SER A 58 22.95 -12.14 -1.42
N CYS A 59 23.51 -10.97 -1.76
CA CYS A 59 24.26 -10.14 -0.80
C CYS A 59 23.38 -9.17 0.01
N GLY A 60 22.11 -9.01 -0.36
CA GLY A 60 21.21 -8.08 0.31
C GLY A 60 21.45 -6.60 0.03
N PHE A 61 22.33 -6.25 -0.91
CA PHE A 61 22.55 -4.86 -1.34
C PHE A 61 21.23 -4.20 -1.75
N ILE A 62 20.98 -2.98 -1.26
CA ILE A 62 19.77 -2.20 -1.50
C ILE A 62 20.14 -0.95 -2.28
N GLU A 63 19.41 -0.65 -3.34
CA GLU A 63 19.56 0.59 -4.10
C GLU A 63 18.25 1.07 -4.71
N GLU A 64 18.18 2.37 -4.96
CA GLU A 64 17.11 2.98 -5.74
C GLU A 64 17.45 2.88 -7.24
N ASN A 65 16.49 2.42 -8.03
CA ASN A 65 16.57 2.26 -9.47
C ASN A 65 15.30 2.84 -10.11
N ASN A 66 15.45 4.00 -10.77
CA ASN A 66 14.39 4.71 -11.48
C ASN A 66 14.39 4.42 -12.99
N ASP A 67 15.15 3.43 -13.45
CA ASP A 67 15.23 3.08 -14.87
C ASP A 67 13.90 2.48 -15.35
N SER A 68 13.46 2.90 -16.54
CA SER A 68 12.25 2.40 -17.19
C SER A 68 12.52 2.10 -18.67
N PRO A 69 12.55 0.82 -19.09
CA PRO A 69 12.41 -0.38 -18.26
C PRO A 69 13.65 -0.61 -17.37
N ILE A 70 13.46 -1.28 -16.22
CA ILE A 70 14.56 -1.58 -15.28
C ILE A 70 15.64 -2.51 -15.88
N CYS A 71 15.28 -3.31 -16.89
CA CYS A 71 16.22 -3.99 -17.78
C CYS A 71 15.62 -4.10 -19.19
N GLU A 72 16.49 -4.28 -20.19
CA GLU A 72 16.09 -4.29 -21.59
C GLU A 72 15.09 -5.42 -21.93
N ALA A 73 15.22 -6.59 -21.29
CA ALA A 73 14.31 -7.72 -21.53
C ALA A 73 12.86 -7.46 -21.12
N LEU A 74 12.63 -6.44 -20.27
CA LEU A 74 11.31 -5.99 -19.84
C LEU A 74 10.73 -4.88 -20.73
N ARG A 75 11.46 -4.42 -21.76
CA ARG A 75 10.94 -3.42 -22.69
C ARG A 75 9.66 -3.91 -23.36
N ASN A 76 8.65 -3.03 -23.40
CA ASN A 76 7.34 -3.30 -24.00
C ASN A 76 6.60 -4.53 -23.39
N ARG A 77 7.02 -5.02 -22.23
CA ARG A 77 6.21 -5.98 -21.46
C ARG A 77 5.02 -5.23 -20.87
N GLY A 78 3.82 -5.65 -21.26
CA GLY A 78 2.56 -5.12 -20.74
C GLY A 78 2.11 -5.86 -19.48
N LEU A 79 0.79 -5.99 -19.31
CA LEU A 79 0.21 -6.80 -18.24
C LEU A 79 0.79 -8.23 -18.26
N PRO A 80 1.10 -8.81 -17.10
CA PRO A 80 1.56 -10.20 -17.02
C PRO A 80 0.61 -11.15 -17.74
N ASN A 81 1.17 -12.01 -18.59
CA ASN A 81 0.44 -13.03 -19.34
C ASN A 81 1.12 -14.38 -19.07
N GLU A 82 0.42 -15.30 -18.43
CA GLU A 82 0.93 -16.63 -18.07
C GLU A 82 1.34 -17.47 -19.29
N ASN A 83 0.76 -17.19 -20.46
CA ASN A 83 1.12 -17.83 -21.72
C ASN A 83 2.12 -16.99 -22.56
N GLY A 84 2.65 -15.92 -21.98
CA GLY A 84 3.63 -15.05 -22.63
C GLY A 84 5.01 -15.69 -22.73
N PRO A 85 5.90 -15.13 -23.57
CA PRO A 85 7.27 -15.64 -23.69
C PRO A 85 8.04 -15.46 -22.39
N GLU A 86 8.70 -16.51 -21.91
CA GLU A 86 9.53 -16.47 -20.71
C GLU A 86 10.80 -15.64 -20.95
N ILE A 87 11.31 -14.98 -19.90
CA ILE A 87 12.59 -14.26 -19.93
C ILE A 87 13.62 -15.12 -19.20
N ALA A 88 14.78 -15.37 -19.81
CA ALA A 88 15.84 -16.10 -19.13
C ALA A 88 16.36 -15.27 -17.93
N VAL A 89 16.67 -15.95 -16.82
CA VAL A 89 17.08 -15.29 -15.56
C VAL A 89 18.28 -14.34 -15.75
N LYS A 90 19.21 -14.67 -16.65
CA LYS A 90 20.38 -13.84 -16.97
C LYS A 90 20.03 -12.47 -17.59
N ASP A 91 18.83 -12.33 -18.15
CA ASP A 91 18.35 -11.11 -18.81
C ASP A 91 17.43 -10.29 -17.88
N LEU A 92 17.18 -10.77 -16.66
CA LEU A 92 16.46 -10.06 -15.61
C LEU A 92 17.39 -9.09 -14.84
N PRO A 93 16.84 -8.14 -14.07
CA PRO A 93 17.65 -7.18 -13.31
C PRO A 93 18.65 -7.86 -12.36
N SER A 94 19.92 -7.46 -12.46
CA SER A 94 21.02 -8.02 -11.66
C SER A 94 21.64 -6.99 -10.71
N CYS A 95 22.22 -7.48 -9.62
CA CYS A 95 22.83 -6.68 -8.58
C CYS A 95 24.14 -6.08 -9.06
N ARG A 96 24.33 -4.77 -8.88
CA ARG A 96 25.56 -4.07 -9.26
C ARG A 96 26.81 -4.51 -8.48
N GLN A 97 26.66 -5.18 -7.33
CA GLN A 97 27.77 -5.66 -6.51
C GLN A 97 28.18 -7.11 -6.79
N CYS A 98 27.22 -8.02 -6.97
CA CYS A 98 27.50 -9.47 -7.07
C CYS A 98 26.84 -10.16 -8.27
N GLN A 99 26.16 -9.41 -9.14
CA GLN A 99 25.50 -9.90 -10.36
C GLN A 99 24.37 -10.93 -10.13
N SER A 100 23.98 -11.21 -8.89
CA SER A 100 22.79 -12.02 -8.57
C SER A 100 21.50 -11.28 -8.87
N LEU A 101 20.39 -12.00 -8.97
CA LEU A 101 19.07 -11.42 -9.21
C LEU A 101 18.72 -10.36 -8.14
N VAL A 102 18.13 -9.24 -8.55
CA VAL A 102 17.48 -8.31 -7.62
C VAL A 102 15.97 -8.46 -7.66
N ARG A 103 15.32 -8.07 -6.58
CA ARG A 103 13.86 -8.01 -6.45
C ARG A 103 13.43 -6.65 -5.92
N PRO A 104 12.16 -6.25 -6.06
CA PRO A 104 11.63 -5.09 -5.34
C PRO A 104 11.88 -5.23 -3.84
N TYR A 105 12.28 -4.13 -3.19
CA TYR A 105 12.55 -4.07 -1.76
C TYR A 105 11.26 -3.88 -0.96
N VAL A 106 10.36 -4.84 -1.11
CA VAL A 106 9.08 -4.93 -0.42
C VAL A 106 9.03 -6.23 0.39
N VAL A 107 8.19 -6.27 1.43
CA VAL A 107 7.90 -7.52 2.15
C VAL A 107 6.82 -8.28 1.39
N TRP A 108 7.11 -9.50 0.96
CA TRP A 108 6.12 -10.38 0.35
C TRP A 108 5.29 -11.12 1.40
N PHE A 109 4.18 -11.73 0.99
CA PHE A 109 3.50 -12.70 1.83
C PHE A 109 4.47 -13.80 2.26
N GLU A 110 4.27 -14.31 3.48
CA GLU A 110 5.12 -15.32 4.13
C GLU A 110 6.55 -14.84 4.47
N GLU A 111 6.93 -13.62 4.09
CA GLU A 111 8.17 -13.01 4.56
C GLU A 111 7.96 -12.30 5.90
N SER A 112 8.98 -12.39 6.74
CA SER A 112 9.02 -11.61 7.98
C SER A 112 9.36 -10.16 7.66
N VAL A 113 8.61 -9.24 8.27
CA VAL A 113 9.01 -7.83 8.34
C VAL A 113 10.37 -7.74 9.04
N TRP A 114 11.25 -6.87 8.55
CA TRP A 114 12.61 -6.76 9.07
C TRP A 114 12.62 -6.38 10.57
N PRO A 115 13.46 -7.00 11.41
CA PRO A 115 13.45 -6.78 12.85
C PRO A 115 13.67 -5.32 13.28
N ASP A 116 14.50 -4.59 12.55
CA ASP A 116 14.77 -3.17 12.80
C ASP A 116 13.55 -2.29 12.47
N VAL A 117 12.76 -2.66 11.46
CA VAL A 117 11.50 -2.00 11.14
C VAL A 117 10.45 -2.29 12.21
N LEU A 118 10.32 -3.55 12.64
CA LEU A 118 9.41 -3.92 13.73
C LEU A 118 9.75 -3.18 15.02
N LYS A 119 11.04 -3.10 15.37
CA LYS A 119 11.49 -2.35 16.55
C LYS A 119 11.08 -0.88 16.49
N LYS A 120 11.25 -0.22 15.34
CA LYS A 120 10.82 1.18 15.15
C LYS A 120 9.30 1.31 15.30
N ILE A 121 8.54 0.40 14.72
CA ILE A 121 7.08 0.39 14.86
C ILE A 121 6.68 0.24 16.33
N ASP A 122 7.32 -0.67 17.07
CA ASP A 122 7.02 -0.89 18.49
C ASP A 122 7.33 0.36 19.34
N GLU A 123 8.43 1.07 19.03
CA GLU A 123 8.80 2.35 19.67
C GLU A 123 7.72 3.41 19.42
N GLU A 124 7.28 3.59 18.17
CA GLU A 124 6.23 4.55 17.79
C GLU A 124 4.88 4.20 18.41
N ILE A 125 4.49 2.91 18.36
CA ILE A 125 3.26 2.43 18.98
C ILE A 125 3.28 2.73 20.47
N THR A 126 4.39 2.49 21.16
CA THR A 126 4.51 2.71 22.60
C THR A 126 4.38 4.18 23.01
N GLN A 127 4.75 5.12 22.14
CA GLN A 127 4.65 6.55 22.40
C GLN A 127 3.37 7.19 21.86
N CYS A 128 2.61 6.46 21.04
CA CYS A 128 1.36 6.90 20.44
C CYS A 128 0.29 7.26 21.50
N ASP A 129 -0.34 8.42 21.29
CA ASP A 129 -1.45 8.99 22.06
C ASP A 129 -2.77 9.13 21.27
N LEU A 130 -2.73 8.82 19.97
CA LEU A 130 -3.89 8.66 19.06
C LEU A 130 -3.50 7.76 17.88
N PHE A 131 -4.26 6.69 17.63
CA PHE A 131 -4.01 5.79 16.49
C PHE A 131 -5.14 5.87 15.46
N LEU A 132 -4.77 6.16 14.21
CA LEU A 132 -5.70 6.26 13.09
C LEU A 132 -5.50 5.07 12.14
N VAL A 133 -6.58 4.33 11.85
CA VAL A 133 -6.60 3.25 10.87
C VAL A 133 -7.27 3.77 9.60
N VAL A 134 -6.50 4.00 8.54
CA VAL A 134 -7.03 4.62 7.32
C VAL A 134 -6.82 3.70 6.12
N GLY A 135 -7.91 3.36 5.41
CA GLY A 135 -7.82 2.71 4.11
C GLY A 135 -7.28 1.27 4.12
N THR A 136 -7.54 0.51 5.18
CA THR A 136 -7.17 -0.91 5.28
C THR A 136 -8.35 -1.75 5.75
N SER A 137 -8.41 -3.01 5.32
CA SER A 137 -9.36 -3.99 5.85
C SER A 137 -8.96 -4.54 7.23
N ALA A 138 -7.77 -4.17 7.73
CA ALA A 138 -7.23 -4.62 9.01
C ALA A 138 -7.17 -6.15 9.18
N ILE A 139 -6.87 -6.87 8.10
CA ILE A 139 -6.75 -8.36 8.13
C ILE A 139 -5.31 -8.87 8.06
N ILE A 140 -4.37 -8.08 7.53
CA ILE A 140 -2.99 -8.51 7.29
C ILE A 140 -2.12 -8.28 8.52
N TYR A 141 -1.53 -9.35 9.04
CA TYR A 141 -0.64 -9.31 10.20
C TYR A 141 0.82 -9.06 9.77
N PRO A 142 1.63 -8.37 10.60
CA PRO A 142 1.33 -7.90 11.96
C PRO A 142 0.53 -6.58 12.03
N ALA A 143 0.37 -5.87 10.91
CA ALA A 143 -0.23 -4.52 10.89
C ALA A 143 -1.63 -4.44 11.52
N ALA A 144 -2.47 -5.45 11.28
CA ALA A 144 -3.81 -5.56 11.85
C ALA A 144 -3.85 -5.57 13.39
N ALA A 145 -2.77 -6.01 14.06
CA ALA A 145 -2.74 -6.12 15.52
C ALA A 145 -2.52 -4.77 16.22
N TYR A 146 -1.96 -3.77 15.53
CA TYR A 146 -1.49 -2.55 16.17
C TYR A 146 -2.60 -1.70 16.78
N ALA A 147 -3.74 -1.57 16.09
CA ALA A 147 -4.91 -0.89 16.62
C ALA A 147 -5.38 -1.50 17.95
N MET A 148 -5.41 -2.84 18.03
CA MET A 148 -5.76 -3.56 19.26
C MET A 148 -4.73 -3.38 20.38
N ILE A 149 -3.44 -3.39 20.05
CA ILE A 149 -2.35 -3.15 21.00
C ILE A 149 -2.47 -1.74 21.61
N VAL A 150 -2.76 -0.74 20.79
CA VAL A 150 -2.94 0.65 21.23
C VAL A 150 -4.22 0.81 22.07
N ALA A 151 -5.35 0.25 21.62
CA ALA A 151 -6.61 0.30 22.36
C ALA A 151 -6.51 -0.29 23.78
N ARG A 152 -5.75 -1.39 23.95
CA ARG A 152 -5.51 -2.01 25.27
C ARG A 152 -4.77 -1.11 26.25
N ARG A 153 -4.08 -0.07 25.77
CA ARG A 153 -3.40 0.93 26.59
C ARG A 153 -4.30 2.10 26.98
N GLY A 154 -5.58 2.09 26.57
CA GLY A 154 -6.54 3.18 26.82
C GLY A 154 -6.33 4.38 25.92
N ILE A 155 -5.54 4.24 24.84
CA ILE A 155 -5.29 5.28 23.86
C ILE A 155 -6.43 5.28 22.82
N PRO A 156 -6.97 6.45 22.43
CA PRO A 156 -8.00 6.53 21.40
C PRO A 156 -7.56 5.90 20.07
N VAL A 157 -8.44 5.06 19.51
CA VAL A 157 -8.30 4.49 18.18
C VAL A 157 -9.49 4.95 17.34
N ALA A 158 -9.24 5.44 16.13
CA ALA A 158 -10.28 5.81 15.17
C ALA A 158 -10.01 5.19 13.80
N GLU A 159 -11.09 4.81 13.11
CA GLU A 159 -11.10 4.16 11.79
C GLU A 159 -11.89 5.02 10.79
#